data_AF-A0A4V1WVU3-F1
#
_entry.id   AF-A0A4V1WVU3-F1
#
_cell.length_a   1.000
_cell.length_b   1.000
_cell.length_c   1.000
_cell.angle_alpha   90.00
_cell.angle_beta   90.00
_cell.angle_gamma   90.00
#
_symmetry.space_group_name_H-M   'P 1'
#
loop_
_entity.id
_entity.type
_entity.pdbx_description
1 polymer ?
#
loop_
_entity_poly.entity_id
_entity_poly.type
_entity_poly.pdbx_seq_one_letter_code
_entity_poly.pdbx_strand_id
1 'polypeptide(L)'
;MVHLMPPGSFASGIEHIMLMGFRPLLILRAFIHRKPTFFADEPWLTLPFQYHQPAPLQSLLGAAAHIPGVLEKVDVILPRSCDRAAATADQLITELLASILRLKTWHNSFLASTPEVLYCSRNVEHDFGGTFESLWYPSLGIANMFVYFWAFQLLCLNEIRDLLDRFPHLKHTVHDGAAYSAEAFREECLELSTCIYKSMEYLLRTDFMLYGISSAGFPLSIAYKTLQSDAEGQAILESLDHSIITRCKIRGVGDCADGLCV
;
A
#
# COMPACT_ATOMS: atom_id res chain seq x y z
N MET A 1 -13.32 -11.61 -17.38
CA MET A 1 -12.66 -11.74 -18.70
C MET A 1 -11.19 -12.09 -18.56
N VAL A 2 -10.35 -11.31 -17.84
CA VAL A 2 -8.91 -11.62 -17.69
C VAL A 2 -8.64 -13.03 -17.14
N HIS A 3 -9.32 -13.42 -16.05
CA HIS A 3 -9.14 -14.75 -15.43
C HIS A 3 -9.64 -15.94 -16.29
N LEU A 4 -10.32 -15.68 -17.41
CA LEU A 4 -10.87 -16.73 -18.29
C LEU A 4 -9.89 -17.13 -19.41
N MET A 5 -8.79 -16.38 -19.58
CA MET A 5 -7.75 -16.69 -20.55
C MET A 5 -6.50 -17.22 -19.84
N PRO A 6 -5.73 -18.13 -20.46
CA PRO A 6 -4.47 -18.59 -19.90
C PRO A 6 -3.50 -17.43 -19.65
N PRO A 7 -2.73 -17.42 -18.55
CA PRO A 7 -1.79 -16.34 -18.24
C PRO A 7 -0.77 -16.09 -19.37
N GLY A 8 -0.34 -17.16 -20.05
CA GLY A 8 0.60 -17.08 -21.19
C GLY A 8 0.05 -16.34 -22.40
N SER A 9 -1.28 -16.20 -22.54
CA SER A 9 -1.88 -15.38 -23.60
C SER A 9 -1.58 -13.89 -23.45
N PHE A 10 -1.11 -13.45 -22.28
CA PHE A 10 -0.75 -12.07 -22.00
C PHE A 10 0.77 -11.81 -22.03
N ALA A 11 1.54 -12.73 -22.59
CA ALA A 11 3.00 -12.65 -22.61
C ALA A 11 3.54 -11.61 -23.61
N SER A 12 2.76 -11.18 -24.60
CA SER A 12 3.15 -10.18 -25.60
C SER A 12 1.93 -9.54 -26.25
N GLY A 13 2.15 -8.61 -27.19
CA GLY A 13 1.09 -8.05 -28.02
C GLY A 13 0.15 -7.09 -27.28
N ILE A 14 -1.06 -6.94 -27.82
CA ILE A 14 -2.07 -6.02 -27.28
C ILE A 14 -2.62 -6.52 -25.94
N GLU A 15 -2.67 -7.84 -25.76
CA GLU A 15 -3.08 -8.52 -24.54
C GLU A 15 -2.14 -8.16 -23.38
N HIS A 16 -0.82 -8.19 -23.62
CA HIS A 16 0.16 -7.77 -22.62
C HIS A 16 -0.04 -6.30 -22.20
N ILE A 17 -0.18 -5.40 -23.18
CA ILE A 17 -0.37 -3.96 -22.92
C ILE A 17 -1.65 -3.73 -22.12
N MET A 18 -2.76 -4.38 -22.50
CA MET A 18 -4.02 -4.31 -21.76
C MET A 18 -3.85 -4.84 -20.33
N LEU A 19 -3.20 -5.99 -20.15
CA LEU A 19 -2.96 -6.55 -18.83
C LEU A 19 -2.14 -5.58 -17.95
N MET A 20 -1.10 -4.95 -18.50
CA MET A 20 -0.29 -3.99 -17.73
C MET A 20 -1.12 -2.78 -17.28
N GLY A 21 -2.08 -2.33 -18.09
CA GLY A 21 -3.01 -1.26 -17.72
C GLY A 21 -4.02 -1.68 -16.64
N PHE A 22 -4.60 -2.87 -16.74
CA PHE A 22 -5.67 -3.32 -15.84
C PHE A 22 -5.17 -3.97 -14.54
N ARG A 23 -3.99 -4.59 -14.56
CA ARG A 23 -3.45 -5.34 -13.41
C ARG A 23 -3.34 -4.51 -12.13
N PRO A 24 -2.84 -3.25 -12.16
CA PRO A 24 -2.88 -2.38 -10.98
C PRO A 24 -4.29 -2.19 -10.43
N LEU A 25 -5.26 -1.89 -11.29
CA LEU A 25 -6.65 -1.65 -10.88
C LEU A 25 -7.29 -2.89 -10.25
N LEU A 26 -7.06 -4.07 -10.82
CA LEU A 26 -7.63 -5.33 -10.34
C LEU A 26 -7.00 -5.77 -9.01
N ILE A 27 -5.69 -5.57 -8.83
CA ILE A 27 -5.01 -5.87 -7.57
C ILE A 27 -5.45 -4.88 -6.49
N LEU A 28 -5.52 -3.58 -6.80
CA LEU A 28 -6.03 -2.58 -5.85
C LEU A 28 -7.48 -2.85 -5.46
N ARG A 29 -8.32 -3.27 -6.40
CA ARG A 29 -9.68 -3.73 -6.10
C ARG A 29 -9.67 -4.89 -5.10
N ALA A 30 -8.76 -5.86 -5.27
CA ALA A 30 -8.60 -6.97 -4.33
C ALA A 30 -8.20 -6.50 -2.93
N PHE A 31 -7.29 -5.52 -2.83
CA PHE A 31 -6.96 -4.87 -1.56
C PHE A 31 -8.15 -4.15 -0.92
N ILE A 32 -8.87 -3.32 -1.68
CA ILE A 32 -10.04 -2.55 -1.20
C ILE A 32 -11.12 -3.50 -0.65
N HIS A 33 -11.38 -4.59 -1.35
CA HIS A 33 -12.40 -5.57 -0.94
C HIS A 33 -11.87 -6.63 0.01
N ARG A 34 -10.55 -6.62 0.29
CA ARG A 34 -9.86 -7.62 1.10
C ARG A 34 -10.19 -9.04 0.63
N LYS A 35 -10.12 -9.26 -0.69
CA LYS A 35 -10.41 -10.55 -1.33
C LYS A 35 -9.20 -11.09 -2.06
N PRO A 36 -8.94 -12.42 -2.01
CA PRO A 36 -7.89 -13.04 -2.80
C PRO A 36 -7.99 -12.69 -4.29
N THR A 37 -6.84 -12.70 -4.96
CA THR A 37 -6.75 -12.45 -6.40
C THR A 37 -5.94 -13.53 -7.08
N PHE A 38 -6.37 -13.95 -8.26
CA PHE A 38 -5.65 -14.93 -9.09
C PHE A 38 -4.25 -14.43 -9.49
N PHE A 39 -3.98 -13.12 -9.41
CA PHE A 39 -2.65 -12.56 -9.63
C PHE A 39 -1.61 -13.02 -8.59
N ALA A 40 -2.03 -13.63 -7.49
CA ALA A 40 -1.13 -14.23 -6.51
C ALA A 40 -0.60 -15.61 -6.96
N ASP A 41 -1.23 -16.25 -7.94
CA ASP A 41 -0.82 -17.58 -8.39
C ASP A 41 0.44 -17.51 -9.26
N GLU A 42 1.34 -18.47 -9.08
CA GLU A 42 2.65 -18.51 -9.75
C GLU A 42 2.59 -18.33 -11.28
N PRO A 43 1.65 -18.95 -12.02
CA PRO A 43 1.54 -18.74 -13.46
C PRO A 43 1.26 -17.28 -13.85
N TRP A 44 0.54 -16.52 -13.01
CA TRP A 44 0.22 -15.11 -13.25
C TRP A 44 1.35 -14.16 -12.85
N LEU A 45 2.27 -14.62 -12.01
CA LEU A 45 3.48 -13.88 -11.64
C LEU A 45 4.60 -14.04 -12.68
N THR A 46 4.59 -15.13 -13.45
CA THR A 46 5.70 -15.51 -14.35
C THR A 46 5.35 -15.40 -15.82
N LEU A 47 4.30 -16.08 -16.29
CA LEU A 47 4.02 -16.24 -17.72
C LEU A 47 3.72 -14.92 -18.45
N PRO A 48 2.99 -13.93 -17.88
CA PRO A 48 2.80 -12.64 -18.54
C PRO A 48 4.09 -11.84 -18.77
N PHE A 49 5.17 -12.18 -18.07
CA PHE A 49 6.47 -11.50 -18.11
C PHE A 49 7.58 -12.35 -18.75
N GLN A 50 7.24 -13.49 -19.36
CA GLN A 50 8.26 -14.41 -19.89
C GLN A 50 9.12 -13.81 -21.02
N TYR A 51 8.62 -12.79 -21.73
CA TYR A 51 9.34 -12.10 -22.81
C TYR A 51 9.70 -10.65 -22.47
N HIS A 52 9.28 -10.13 -21.31
CA HIS A 52 9.39 -8.74 -20.94
C HIS A 52 9.80 -8.60 -19.48
N GLN A 53 10.81 -7.77 -19.21
CA GLN A 53 11.12 -7.41 -17.83
C GLN A 53 9.96 -6.61 -17.23
N PRO A 54 9.41 -7.00 -16.07
CA PRO A 54 8.30 -6.28 -15.47
C PRO A 54 8.73 -4.87 -15.07
N ALA A 55 7.95 -3.87 -15.46
CA ALA A 55 8.13 -2.51 -14.97
C ALA A 55 8.07 -2.50 -13.42
N PRO A 56 8.73 -1.54 -12.73
CA PRO A 56 8.83 -1.55 -11.26
C PRO A 56 7.50 -1.70 -10.54
N LEU A 57 6.47 -0.95 -10.96
CA LEU A 57 5.12 -1.07 -10.42
C LEU A 57 4.53 -2.49 -10.60
N GLN A 58 4.75 -3.12 -11.75
CA GLN A 58 4.25 -4.47 -12.03
C GLN A 58 4.95 -5.53 -11.18
N SER A 59 6.26 -5.35 -10.94
CA SER A 59 7.02 -6.23 -10.06
C SER A 59 6.56 -6.11 -8.61
N LEU A 60 6.38 -4.87 -8.10
CA LEU A 60 5.83 -4.60 -6.76
C LEU A 60 4.46 -5.27 -6.58
N LEU A 61 3.55 -5.07 -7.55
CA LEU A 61 2.22 -5.65 -7.50
C LEU A 61 2.25 -7.18 -7.44
N GLY A 62 3.24 -7.82 -8.09
CA GLY A 62 3.47 -9.26 -7.96
C GLY A 62 3.92 -9.67 -6.56
N ALA A 63 4.82 -8.91 -5.95
CA ALA A 63 5.27 -9.14 -4.57
C ALA A 63 4.15 -8.97 -3.53
N ALA A 64 3.14 -8.14 -3.83
CA ALA A 64 2.04 -7.80 -2.95
C ALA A 64 0.75 -8.59 -3.19
N ALA A 65 0.63 -9.33 -4.31
CA ALA A 65 -0.64 -9.89 -4.78
C ALA A 65 -1.29 -10.91 -3.81
N HIS A 66 -0.52 -11.54 -2.92
CA HIS A 66 -1.03 -12.48 -1.93
C HIS A 66 -1.68 -11.82 -0.72
N ILE A 67 -1.32 -10.56 -0.41
CA ILE A 67 -1.72 -9.84 0.81
C ILE A 67 -3.25 -9.77 0.95
N PRO A 68 -4.05 -9.45 -0.09
CA PRO A 68 -5.51 -9.45 0.03
C PRO A 68 -6.12 -10.75 0.57
N GLY A 69 -5.50 -11.90 0.27
CA GLY A 69 -5.96 -13.18 0.82
C GLY A 69 -5.62 -13.36 2.30
N VAL A 70 -4.53 -12.76 2.78
CA VAL A 70 -4.20 -12.71 4.21
C VAL A 70 -5.22 -11.81 4.92
N LEU A 71 -5.54 -10.64 4.35
CA LEU A 71 -6.53 -9.71 4.90
C LEU A 71 -7.92 -10.36 5.04
N GLU A 72 -8.36 -11.16 4.07
CA GLU A 72 -9.62 -11.90 4.16
C GLU A 72 -9.63 -12.84 5.38
N LYS A 73 -8.52 -13.54 5.66
CA LYS A 73 -8.41 -14.41 6.83
C LYS A 73 -8.50 -13.62 8.13
N VAL A 74 -7.91 -12.41 8.17
CA VAL A 74 -8.04 -11.51 9.33
C VAL A 74 -9.52 -11.20 9.57
N ASP A 75 -10.26 -10.81 8.53
CA ASP A 75 -11.69 -10.48 8.63
C ASP A 75 -12.55 -11.62 9.18
N VAL A 76 -12.20 -12.87 8.86
CA VAL A 76 -12.90 -14.07 9.37
C VAL A 76 -12.65 -14.31 10.86
N ILE A 77 -11.49 -13.91 11.37
CA ILE A 77 -11.09 -14.14 12.77
C ILE A 77 -11.52 -13.01 13.68
N LEU A 78 -11.51 -11.75 13.21
CA LEU A 78 -11.84 -10.57 14.00
C LEU A 78 -13.11 -10.72 14.88
N PRO A 79 -14.21 -11.41 14.46
CA PRO A 79 -15.39 -11.61 15.29
C PRO A 79 -15.27 -12.64 16.42
N ARG A 80 -14.15 -13.39 16.53
CA ARG A 80 -14.02 -14.57 17.41
C ARG A 80 -13.01 -14.31 18.54
N SER A 81 -13.46 -14.42 19.79
CA SER A 81 -12.62 -14.23 20.99
C SER A 81 -12.48 -15.54 21.79
N CYS A 82 -11.84 -16.55 21.22
CA CYS A 82 -11.55 -17.82 21.90
C CYS A 82 -10.12 -18.31 21.63
N ASP A 83 -9.64 -19.31 22.38
CA ASP A 83 -8.24 -19.79 22.30
C ASP A 83 -7.82 -20.25 20.89
N ARG A 84 -8.75 -20.83 20.12
CA ARG A 84 -8.49 -21.18 18.70
C ARG A 84 -8.26 -19.93 17.84
N ALA A 85 -8.91 -18.82 18.16
CA ALA A 85 -8.71 -17.54 17.49
C ALA A 85 -7.33 -16.95 17.79
N ALA A 86 -6.80 -17.13 19.01
CA ALA A 86 -5.45 -16.69 19.38
C ALA A 86 -4.35 -17.39 18.58
N ALA A 87 -4.38 -18.72 18.49
CA ALA A 87 -3.39 -19.46 17.69
C ALA A 87 -3.45 -19.08 16.20
N THR A 88 -4.65 -18.84 15.69
CA THR A 88 -4.81 -18.41 14.29
C THR A 88 -4.36 -16.95 14.10
N ALA A 89 -4.55 -16.08 15.10
CA ALA A 89 -4.06 -14.70 15.07
C ALA A 89 -2.52 -14.65 15.08
N ASP A 90 -1.84 -15.50 15.85
CA ASP A 90 -0.37 -15.61 15.83
C ASP A 90 0.16 -16.01 14.44
N GLN A 91 -0.50 -16.99 13.80
CA GLN A 91 -0.20 -17.36 12.43
C GLN A 91 -0.40 -16.19 11.45
N LEU A 92 -1.48 -15.42 11.57
CA LEU A 92 -1.72 -14.27 10.70
C LEU A 92 -0.72 -13.15 10.91
N ILE A 93 -0.33 -12.87 12.15
CA ILE A 93 0.75 -11.91 12.45
C ILE A 93 2.03 -12.34 11.73
N THR A 94 2.36 -13.63 11.77
CA THR A 94 3.51 -14.20 11.05
C THR A 94 3.37 -14.03 9.53
N GLU A 95 2.19 -14.32 8.95
CA GLU A 95 1.93 -14.13 7.51
C GLU A 95 2.03 -12.66 7.08
N LEU A 96 1.58 -11.71 7.92
CA LEU A 96 1.66 -10.27 7.67
C LEU A 96 3.10 -9.76 7.78
N LEU A 97 3.87 -10.20 8.78
CA LEU A 97 5.29 -9.88 8.90
C LEU A 97 6.10 -10.43 7.72
N ALA A 98 5.83 -11.66 7.29
CA ALA A 98 6.44 -12.23 6.10
C ALA A 98 6.10 -11.42 4.84
N SER A 99 4.89 -10.88 4.76
CA SER A 99 4.48 -9.99 3.67
C SER A 99 5.26 -8.68 3.66
N ILE A 100 5.45 -8.04 4.83
CA ILE A 100 6.28 -6.84 4.97
C ILE A 100 7.74 -7.15 4.57
N LEU A 101 8.30 -8.26 5.05
CA LEU A 101 9.66 -8.67 4.71
C LEU A 101 9.83 -8.92 3.21
N ARG A 102 8.84 -9.55 2.56
CA ARG A 102 8.83 -9.75 1.10
C ARG A 102 8.85 -8.41 0.35
N LEU A 103 8.05 -7.44 0.78
CA LEU A 103 8.03 -6.10 0.20
C LEU A 103 9.37 -5.38 0.38
N LYS A 104 9.94 -5.40 1.60
CA LYS A 104 11.25 -4.79 1.89
C LYS A 104 12.38 -5.45 1.09
N THR A 105 12.36 -6.78 0.96
CA THR A 105 13.34 -7.53 0.16
C THR A 105 13.25 -7.16 -1.32
N TRP A 106 12.02 -7.08 -1.85
CA TRP A 106 11.78 -6.61 -3.20
C TRP A 106 12.32 -5.19 -3.42
N HIS A 107 12.02 -4.27 -2.50
CA HIS A 107 12.46 -2.88 -2.59
C HIS A 107 13.99 -2.76 -2.55
N ASN A 108 14.67 -3.49 -1.66
CA ASN A 108 16.12 -3.51 -1.58
C ASN A 108 16.75 -4.04 -2.87
N SER A 109 16.16 -5.08 -3.47
CA SER A 109 16.62 -5.64 -4.76
C SER A 109 16.44 -4.63 -5.90
N PHE A 110 15.34 -3.88 -5.89
CA PHE A 110 15.07 -2.83 -6.86
C PHE A 110 16.06 -1.65 -6.72
N LEU A 111 16.33 -1.19 -5.49
CA LEU A 111 17.31 -0.14 -5.24
C LEU A 111 18.73 -0.56 -5.62
N ALA A 112 19.13 -1.80 -5.32
CA ALA A 112 20.43 -2.32 -5.70
C ALA A 112 20.65 -2.34 -7.23
N SER A 113 19.56 -2.40 -8.00
CA SER A 113 19.58 -2.42 -9.47
C SER A 113 19.42 -1.03 -10.09
N THR A 114 19.26 0.02 -9.28
CA THR A 114 18.91 1.37 -9.75
C THR A 114 19.88 2.42 -9.18
N PRO A 115 20.84 2.92 -9.96
CA PRO A 115 21.87 3.85 -9.47
C PRO A 115 21.38 5.30 -9.33
N GLU A 116 20.16 5.61 -9.77
CA GLU A 116 19.62 6.97 -9.82
C GLU A 116 18.81 7.34 -8.57
N VAL A 117 18.78 8.63 -8.24
CA VAL A 117 17.92 9.16 -7.18
C VAL A 117 16.46 9.08 -7.63
N LEU A 118 15.68 8.28 -6.92
CA LEU A 118 14.31 7.95 -7.32
C LEU A 118 13.23 8.90 -6.78
N TYR A 119 13.58 9.72 -5.79
CA TYR A 119 12.78 10.86 -5.38
C TYR A 119 13.62 11.88 -4.63
N CYS A 120 13.17 13.13 -4.60
CA CYS A 120 13.77 14.20 -3.82
C CYS A 120 12.70 15.01 -3.09
N SER A 121 13.12 15.62 -1.98
CA SER A 121 12.30 16.56 -1.23
C SER A 121 12.35 17.96 -1.88
N ARG A 122 11.20 18.62 -1.94
CA ARG A 122 11.04 20.01 -2.40
C ARG A 122 10.05 20.73 -1.51
N ASN A 123 10.43 21.91 -1.02
CA ASN A 123 9.50 22.81 -0.35
C ASN A 123 8.54 23.44 -1.37
N VAL A 124 7.25 23.35 -1.10
CA VAL A 124 6.17 23.94 -1.88
C VAL A 124 5.51 25.01 -1.01
N GLU A 125 5.36 26.22 -1.56
CA GLU A 125 4.68 27.32 -0.88
C GLU A 125 3.16 27.12 -0.92
N HIS A 126 2.49 27.37 0.20
CA HIS A 126 1.03 27.34 0.27
C HIS A 126 0.40 28.68 -0.08
N ASP A 127 -0.75 28.62 -0.76
CA ASP A 127 -1.60 29.78 -1.04
C ASP A 127 -2.07 30.51 0.24
N PHE A 128 -2.09 29.82 1.39
CA PHE A 128 -2.51 30.37 2.69
C PHE A 128 -1.33 30.69 3.64
N GLY A 129 -0.09 30.64 3.14
CA GLY A 129 1.13 30.88 3.91
C GLY A 129 1.69 29.60 4.55
N GLY A 130 3.02 29.45 4.50
CA GLY A 130 3.75 28.28 4.97
C GLY A 130 4.43 27.49 3.83
N THR A 131 5.42 26.67 4.18
CA THR A 131 6.12 25.77 3.26
C THR A 131 5.90 24.33 3.67
N PHE A 132 5.48 23.49 2.72
CA PHE A 132 5.35 22.05 2.93
C PHE A 132 6.38 21.28 2.14
N GLU A 133 6.97 20.30 2.80
CA GLU A 133 7.93 19.42 2.18
C GLU A 133 7.22 18.34 1.35
N SER A 134 7.31 18.44 0.03
CA SER A 134 6.73 17.47 -0.90
C SER A 134 7.80 16.55 -1.53
N LEU A 135 7.44 15.31 -1.80
CA LEU A 135 8.27 14.35 -2.53
C LEU A 135 8.01 14.42 -4.04
N TRP A 136 9.10 14.53 -4.81
CA TRP A 136 9.08 14.62 -6.27
C TRP A 136 9.79 13.44 -6.90
N TYR A 137 9.26 12.97 -8.03
CA TYR A 137 9.67 11.73 -8.68
C TYR A 137 10.06 11.96 -10.15
N PRO A 138 10.92 11.10 -10.73
CA PRO A 138 11.28 11.17 -12.14
C PRO A 138 10.12 10.80 -13.07
N SER A 139 9.15 10.00 -12.59
CA SER A 139 7.94 9.68 -13.33
C SER A 139 6.78 9.31 -12.42
N LEU A 140 5.56 9.41 -12.96
CA LEU A 140 4.33 8.96 -12.30
C LEU A 140 4.34 7.45 -11.97
N GLY A 141 5.01 6.64 -12.79
CA GLY A 141 5.16 5.21 -12.53
C GLY A 141 5.98 4.93 -11.26
N ILE A 142 7.06 5.68 -11.05
CA ILE A 142 7.90 5.60 -9.84
C ILE A 142 7.14 6.14 -8.62
N ALA A 143 6.43 7.26 -8.76
CA ALA A 143 5.60 7.81 -7.69
C ALA A 143 4.54 6.81 -7.22
N ASN A 144 3.78 6.22 -8.15
CA ASN A 144 2.77 5.20 -7.84
C ASN A 144 3.39 3.96 -7.21
N MET A 145 4.56 3.52 -7.67
CA MET A 145 5.28 2.40 -7.07
C MET A 145 5.59 2.66 -5.59
N PHE A 146 6.20 3.80 -5.24
CA PHE A 146 6.53 4.09 -3.85
C PHE A 146 5.30 4.22 -2.97
N VAL A 147 4.29 4.95 -3.44
CA VAL A 147 3.08 5.19 -2.66
C VAL A 147 2.31 3.89 -2.40
N TYR A 148 2.25 2.96 -3.36
CA TYR A 148 1.69 1.63 -3.11
C TYR A 148 2.59 0.76 -2.23
N PHE A 149 3.91 0.83 -2.39
CA PHE A 149 4.85 0.11 -1.54
C PHE A 149 4.68 0.48 -0.06
N TRP A 150 4.53 1.78 0.24
CA TRP A 150 4.24 2.26 1.58
C TRP A 150 2.83 1.87 2.04
N ALA A 151 1.81 2.01 1.19
CA ALA A 151 0.43 1.68 1.55
C ALA A 151 0.24 0.19 1.89
N PHE A 152 0.88 -0.72 1.14
CA PHE A 152 0.78 -2.16 1.40
C PHE A 152 1.45 -2.55 2.73
N GLN A 153 2.59 -1.95 3.05
CA GLN A 153 3.22 -2.14 4.37
C GLN A 153 2.35 -1.58 5.49
N LEU A 154 1.82 -0.37 5.30
CA LEU A 154 0.97 0.31 6.26
C LEU A 154 -0.30 -0.50 6.58
N LEU A 155 -0.90 -1.11 5.56
CA LEU A 155 -2.00 -2.06 5.77
C LEU A 155 -1.58 -3.22 6.66
N CYS A 156 -0.50 -3.93 6.33
CA CYS A 156 -0.05 -5.06 7.12
C CYS A 156 0.26 -4.66 8.58
N LEU A 157 0.90 -3.52 8.80
CA LEU A 157 1.22 -3.00 10.13
C LEU A 157 -0.04 -2.67 10.93
N ASN A 158 -1.04 -2.03 10.32
CA ASN A 158 -2.31 -1.73 10.98
C ASN A 158 -3.03 -3.02 11.41
N GLU A 159 -3.08 -4.04 10.55
CA GLU A 159 -3.70 -5.33 10.91
C GLU A 159 -2.95 -6.04 12.04
N ILE A 160 -1.61 -5.99 12.05
CA ILE A 160 -0.81 -6.55 13.15
C ILE A 160 -1.16 -5.83 14.46
N ARG A 161 -1.22 -4.50 14.46
CA ARG A 161 -1.59 -3.70 15.63
C ARG A 161 -2.98 -4.08 16.15
N ASP A 162 -3.97 -4.14 15.26
CA ASP A 162 -5.34 -4.51 15.60
C ASP A 162 -5.44 -5.92 16.19
N LEU A 163 -4.68 -6.89 15.64
CA LEU A 163 -4.61 -8.24 16.17
C LEU A 163 -3.93 -8.28 17.55
N LEU A 164 -2.82 -7.56 17.74
CA LEU A 164 -2.11 -7.50 19.02
C LEU A 164 -2.95 -6.83 20.12
N ASP A 165 -3.75 -5.84 19.78
CA ASP A 165 -4.65 -5.18 20.75
C ASP A 165 -5.83 -6.08 21.15
N ARG A 166 -6.32 -6.92 20.24
CA ARG A 166 -7.35 -7.93 20.54
C ARG A 166 -6.82 -9.16 21.27
N PHE A 167 -5.58 -9.53 21.02
CA PHE A 167 -4.91 -10.68 21.64
C PHE A 167 -3.64 -10.24 22.38
N PRO A 168 -3.75 -9.52 23.52
CA PRO A 168 -2.58 -8.92 24.19
C PRO A 168 -1.50 -9.92 24.64
N HIS A 169 -1.87 -11.18 24.87
CA HIS A 169 -0.92 -12.23 25.23
C HIS A 169 0.08 -12.53 24.12
N LEU A 170 -0.27 -12.26 22.85
CA LEU A 170 0.61 -12.44 21.70
C LEU A 170 1.73 -11.39 21.64
N LYS A 171 1.60 -10.26 22.35
CA LYS A 171 2.66 -9.22 22.42
C LYS A 171 3.98 -9.78 22.98
N HIS A 172 3.91 -10.85 23.77
CA HIS A 172 5.08 -11.52 24.36
C HIS A 172 5.58 -12.72 23.55
N THR A 173 4.78 -13.21 22.59
CA THR A 173 5.05 -14.43 21.83
C THR A 173 5.77 -14.16 20.50
N VAL A 174 5.91 -12.89 20.11
CA VAL A 174 6.51 -12.50 18.83
C VAL A 174 7.92 -13.11 18.71
N HIS A 175 7.98 -14.08 17.80
CA HIS A 175 9.01 -15.10 17.66
C HIS A 175 10.40 -14.56 17.26
N ASP A 176 11.43 -15.20 17.81
CA ASP A 176 12.83 -15.27 17.38
C ASP A 176 13.49 -13.98 16.83
N GLY A 177 14.15 -13.24 17.73
CA GLY A 177 15.32 -12.40 17.42
C GLY A 177 15.08 -10.91 17.15
N ALA A 178 13.86 -10.50 16.82
CA ALA A 178 13.50 -9.08 16.71
C ALA A 178 12.20 -8.84 17.50
N ALA A 179 12.33 -8.47 18.77
CA ALA A 179 11.21 -7.98 19.55
C ALA A 179 10.73 -6.65 18.94
N TYR A 180 9.88 -6.72 17.92
CA TYR A 180 9.23 -5.54 17.37
C TYR A 180 8.31 -4.97 18.44
N SER A 181 8.71 -3.85 19.03
CA SER A 181 7.89 -3.15 20.02
C SER A 181 6.67 -2.52 19.34
N ALA A 182 5.58 -2.38 20.09
CA ALA A 182 4.40 -1.66 19.60
C ALA A 182 4.75 -0.21 19.19
N GLU A 183 5.74 0.39 19.85
CA GLU A 183 6.30 1.70 19.52
C GLU A 183 7.00 1.70 18.16
N ALA A 184 7.82 0.70 17.84
CA ALA A 184 8.49 0.60 16.55
C ALA A 184 7.49 0.45 15.39
N PHE A 185 6.44 -0.36 15.57
CA PHE A 185 5.37 -0.44 14.56
C PHE A 185 4.64 0.89 14.40
N ARG A 186 4.46 1.65 15.49
CA ARG A 186 3.79 2.95 15.44
C ARG A 186 4.63 3.97 14.68
N GLU A 187 5.92 4.08 14.99
CA GLU A 187 6.88 4.96 14.32
C GLU A 187 6.89 4.67 12.82
N GLU A 188 7.03 3.39 12.43
CA GLU A 188 7.00 2.99 11.02
C GLU A 188 5.66 3.36 10.35
N CYS A 189 4.52 3.19 11.03
CA CYS A 189 3.23 3.63 10.52
C CYS A 189 3.18 5.15 10.25
N LEU A 190 3.76 5.96 11.14
CA LEU A 190 3.81 7.42 11.02
C LEU A 190 4.70 7.85 9.86
N GLU A 191 5.88 7.25 9.72
CA GLU A 191 6.80 7.52 8.61
C GLU A 191 6.19 7.19 7.26
N LEU A 192 5.61 5.98 7.11
CA LEU A 192 4.96 5.56 5.87
C LEU A 192 3.78 6.47 5.51
N SER A 193 2.96 6.83 6.50
CA SER A 193 1.82 7.75 6.30
C SER A 193 2.30 9.13 5.84
N THR A 194 3.35 9.65 6.47
CA THR A 194 3.96 10.94 6.13
C THR A 194 4.50 10.92 4.70
N CYS A 195 5.23 9.87 4.31
CA CYS A 195 5.73 9.70 2.95
C CYS A 195 4.60 9.71 1.91
N ILE A 196 3.51 8.97 2.16
CA ILE A 196 2.31 8.98 1.30
C ILE A 196 1.74 10.39 1.15
N TYR A 197 1.57 11.12 2.26
CA TYR A 197 1.06 12.50 2.23
C TYR A 197 1.97 13.45 1.43
N LYS A 198 3.29 13.39 1.64
CA LYS A 198 4.24 14.25 0.94
C LYS A 198 4.27 14.00 -0.57
N SER A 199 3.88 12.82 -1.03
CA SER A 199 3.75 12.49 -2.47
C SER A 199 2.51 13.09 -3.14
N MET A 200 1.49 13.50 -2.37
CA MET A 200 0.20 13.87 -2.95
C MET A 200 0.28 15.10 -3.83
N GLU A 201 1.11 16.09 -3.48
CA GLU A 201 1.30 17.27 -4.33
C GLU A 201 1.79 16.88 -5.72
N TYR A 202 2.72 15.91 -5.81
CA TYR A 202 3.20 15.40 -7.10
C TYR A 202 2.11 14.61 -7.82
N LEU A 203 1.46 13.65 -7.16
CA LEU A 203 0.45 12.77 -7.79
C LEU A 203 -0.78 13.53 -8.29
N LEU A 204 -1.14 14.62 -7.63
CA LEU A 204 -2.30 15.44 -7.94
C LEU A 204 -1.99 16.57 -8.91
N ARG A 205 -0.82 16.60 -9.54
CA ARG A 205 -0.55 17.60 -10.59
C ARG A 205 -1.51 17.40 -11.77
N THR A 206 -1.91 18.51 -12.38
CA THR A 206 -2.93 18.52 -13.44
C THR A 206 -2.48 17.80 -14.72
N ASP A 207 -1.18 17.67 -14.95
CA ASP A 207 -0.59 16.95 -16.09
C ASP A 207 -0.74 15.43 -16.01
N PHE A 208 -1.02 14.88 -14.82
CA PHE A 208 -1.29 13.45 -14.62
C PHE A 208 -2.76 13.07 -14.77
N MET A 209 -3.63 14.05 -15.02
CA MET A 209 -5.04 13.89 -15.36
C MET A 209 -5.75 12.93 -14.37
N LEU A 210 -6.63 12.06 -14.88
CA LEU A 210 -7.39 11.11 -14.06
C LEU A 210 -6.50 10.04 -13.42
N TYR A 211 -5.37 9.68 -14.05
CA TYR A 211 -4.55 8.57 -13.58
C TYR A 211 -3.89 8.87 -12.24
N GLY A 212 -3.31 10.07 -12.07
CA GLY A 212 -2.72 10.50 -10.80
C GLY A 212 -3.73 10.58 -9.65
N ILE A 213 -4.94 11.07 -9.95
CA ILE A 213 -6.05 11.14 -8.99
C ILE A 213 -6.50 9.73 -8.58
N SER A 214 -6.68 8.83 -9.55
CA SER A 214 -7.15 7.47 -9.33
C SER A 214 -6.17 6.62 -8.51
N SER A 215 -4.87 6.86 -8.63
CA SER A 215 -3.84 6.13 -7.88
C SER A 215 -3.60 6.68 -6.47
N ALA A 216 -3.94 7.94 -6.21
CA ALA A 216 -3.73 8.60 -4.93
C ALA A 216 -4.76 8.18 -3.87
N GLY A 217 -5.99 7.86 -4.27
CA GLY A 217 -7.11 7.70 -3.32
C GLY A 217 -6.95 6.56 -2.33
N PHE A 218 -6.62 5.36 -2.81
CA PHE A 218 -6.44 4.20 -1.94
C PHE A 218 -5.32 4.42 -0.91
N PRO A 219 -4.07 4.77 -1.30
CA PRO A 219 -2.98 5.03 -0.36
C PRO A 219 -3.28 6.16 0.63
N LEU A 220 -3.83 7.27 0.14
CA LEU A 220 -4.15 8.42 0.99
C LEU A 220 -5.20 8.08 2.04
N SER A 221 -6.22 7.28 1.68
CA SER A 221 -7.27 6.87 2.62
C SER A 221 -6.72 6.04 3.79
N ILE A 222 -5.73 5.19 3.53
CA ILE A 222 -5.08 4.35 4.56
C ILE A 222 -4.21 5.24 5.45
N ALA A 223 -3.36 6.08 4.85
CA ALA A 223 -2.50 7.00 5.58
C ALA A 223 -3.31 7.95 6.47
N TYR A 224 -4.42 8.50 5.96
CA TYR A 224 -5.31 9.36 6.73
C TYR A 224 -5.87 8.63 7.96
N LYS A 225 -6.45 7.44 7.77
CA LYS A 225 -7.00 6.64 8.87
C LYS A 225 -5.95 6.30 9.92
N THR A 226 -4.73 5.96 9.49
CA THR A 226 -3.62 5.71 10.42
C THR A 226 -3.26 6.96 11.23
N LEU A 227 -3.14 8.13 10.58
CA LEU A 227 -2.79 9.36 11.28
C LEU A 227 -3.90 9.83 12.23
N GLN A 228 -5.16 9.56 11.92
CA GLN A 228 -6.28 9.90 12.81
C GLN A 228 -6.36 9.07 14.10
N SER A 229 -5.64 7.95 14.18
CA SER A 229 -5.82 6.95 15.25
C SER A 229 -5.42 7.42 16.65
N ASP A 230 -4.55 8.42 16.79
CA ASP A 230 -4.11 8.97 18.08
C ASP A 230 -3.64 10.43 17.96
N ALA A 231 -3.30 11.03 19.11
CA ALA A 231 -2.90 12.42 19.21
C ALA A 231 -1.60 12.75 18.45
N GLU A 232 -0.65 11.81 18.39
CA GLU A 232 0.62 12.00 17.69
C GLU A 232 0.41 12.05 16.17
N GLY A 233 -0.37 11.10 15.65
CA GLY A 233 -0.74 11.09 14.23
C GLY A 233 -1.59 12.31 13.84
N GLN A 234 -2.47 12.78 14.73
CA GLN A 234 -3.25 14.00 14.51
C GLN A 234 -2.36 15.24 14.46
N ALA A 235 -1.38 15.35 15.35
CA ALA A 235 -0.41 16.45 15.31
C ALA A 235 0.40 16.46 14.00
N ILE A 236 0.81 15.28 13.51
CA ILE A 236 1.43 15.15 12.18
C ILE A 236 0.45 15.61 11.11
N LEU A 237 -0.80 15.14 11.12
CA LEU A 237 -1.80 15.50 10.13
C LEU A 237 -2.10 17.01 10.10
N GLU A 238 -2.09 17.69 11.24
CA GLU A 238 -2.23 19.15 11.36
C GLU A 238 -1.02 19.90 10.80
N SER A 239 0.18 19.32 10.94
CA SER A 239 1.40 19.87 10.34
C SER A 239 1.47 19.64 8.82
N LEU A 240 0.75 18.65 8.31
CA LEU A 240 0.63 18.36 6.89
C LEU A 240 -0.48 19.24 6.28
N ASP A 241 -0.33 19.61 5.02
CA ASP A 241 -1.26 20.52 4.37
C ASP A 241 -2.70 19.98 4.30
N HIS A 242 -3.60 20.53 5.14
CA HIS A 242 -5.02 20.23 5.12
C HIS A 242 -5.66 20.48 3.73
N SER A 243 -5.10 21.37 2.92
CA SER A 243 -5.59 21.63 1.56
C SER A 243 -5.41 20.44 0.62
N ILE A 244 -4.46 19.52 0.88
CA ILE A 244 -4.31 18.29 0.08
C ILE A 244 -5.58 17.44 0.18
N ILE A 245 -6.13 17.29 1.38
CA ILE A 245 -7.36 16.53 1.61
C ILE A 245 -8.53 17.23 0.93
N THR A 246 -8.63 18.55 1.05
CA THR A 246 -9.67 19.33 0.38
C THR A 246 -9.56 19.27 -1.14
N ARG A 247 -8.35 19.35 -1.72
CA ARG A 247 -8.08 19.20 -3.16
C ARG A 247 -8.40 17.79 -3.65
N CYS A 248 -8.12 16.76 -2.85
CA CYS A 248 -8.56 15.39 -3.09
C CYS A 248 -10.09 15.26 -3.09
N LYS A 249 -10.78 15.82 -2.09
CA LYS A 249 -12.25 15.80 -1.99
C LYS A 249 -12.90 16.51 -3.19
N ILE A 250 -12.41 17.70 -3.57
CA ILE A 250 -12.91 18.47 -4.72
C ILE A 250 -12.71 17.73 -6.06
N ARG A 251 -11.65 16.91 -6.17
CA ARG A 251 -11.32 16.16 -7.39
C ARG A 251 -11.89 14.73 -7.41
N GLY A 252 -12.83 14.42 -6.53
CA GLY A 252 -13.55 13.13 -6.51
C GLY A 252 -12.81 11.97 -5.83
N VAL A 253 -11.74 12.25 -5.07
CA VAL A 253 -11.05 11.25 -4.22
C VAL A 253 -11.74 11.10 -2.86
N GLY A 254 -12.65 12.04 -2.52
CA GLY A 254 -13.23 12.25 -1.21
C GLY A 254 -14.23 11.22 -0.71
N ASP A 255 -14.93 10.52 -1.60
CA ASP A 255 -15.95 9.53 -1.19
C ASP A 255 -15.33 8.25 -0.61
N CYS A 256 -14.01 8.06 -0.69
CA CYS A 256 -13.33 6.95 0.00
C CYS A 256 -13.04 7.22 1.48
N ALA A 257 -13.15 8.47 1.95
CA ALA A 257 -12.83 8.84 3.33
C ALA A 257 -14.01 8.64 4.31
N ASP A 258 -15.26 8.79 3.85
CA ASP A 258 -16.45 8.77 4.72
C ASP A 258 -17.24 7.44 4.69
N GLY A 259 -16.73 6.42 4.02
CA GLY A 259 -17.33 5.09 4.02
C GLY A 259 -17.31 4.48 2.63
N LEU A 260 -16.92 3.22 2.59
CA LEU A 260 -17.12 2.31 1.46
C LEU A 260 -18.44 2.60 0.73
N CYS A 261 -18.38 3.02 -0.53
CA CYS A 261 -19.51 2.86 -1.45
C CYS A 261 -19.05 2.61 -2.90
N VAL A 262 -19.16 1.31 -3.25
CA VAL A 262 -19.44 0.66 -4.56
C VAL A 262 -18.34 0.62 -5.63
#